data_AF-A0A846FX78-F1
#
_entry.id   AF-A0A846FX78-F1
#
_cell.length_a   1.000
_cell.length_b   1.000
_cell.length_c   1.000
_cell.angle_alpha   90.00
_cell.angle_beta   90.00
_cell.angle_gamma   90.00
#
_symmetry.space_group_name_H-M   'P 1'
#
loop_
_entity.id
_entity.type
_entity.pdbx_description
1 polymer ?
#
loop_
_entity_poly.entity_id
_entity_poly.type
_entity_poly.pdbx_seq_one_letter_code
_entity_poly.pdbx_strand_id
1 'polypeptide(L)'
;MFNEKTIEKIRASIFIALGDKDFFTRSQLLEALNRTGLKISSSQFTRDVELLSQCNIKGFTHFKYDKGYDRKSCEAMIAYRSLATSRGRAQAVYHLNTIIDLLEDNDNEQRSDYTTIECEATTVC
;
A
#
# COMPACT_ATOMS: atom_id res chain seq x y z
N MET A 1 -1.07 6.83 -19.44
CA MET A 1 -0.07 5.90 -18.91
C MET A 1 0.49 6.48 -17.62
N PHE A 2 0.55 5.71 -16.53
CA PHE A 2 1.21 6.17 -15.31
C PHE A 2 2.72 6.20 -15.54
N ASN A 3 3.37 7.27 -15.08
CA ASN A 3 4.82 7.38 -15.15
C ASN A 3 5.42 6.46 -14.08
N GLU A 4 6.45 5.68 -14.40
CA GLU A 4 7.18 4.77 -13.48
C GLU A 4 7.52 5.47 -12.16
N LYS A 5 7.92 6.74 -12.22
CA LYS A 5 8.21 7.57 -11.02
C LYS A 5 7.04 7.68 -10.04
N THR A 6 5.80 7.54 -10.52
CA THR A 6 4.60 7.55 -9.66
C THR A 6 4.46 6.22 -8.93
N ILE A 7 4.70 5.10 -9.63
CA ILE A 7 4.66 3.75 -9.07
C ILE A 7 5.74 3.59 -8.01
N GLU A 8 6.98 4.01 -8.30
CA GLU A 8 8.10 3.98 -7.36
C GLU A 8 7.81 4.79 -6.09
N LYS A 9 7.24 5.99 -6.22
CA LYS A 9 6.85 6.81 -5.06
C LYS A 9 5.79 6.14 -4.20
N ILE A 10 4.82 5.48 -4.82
CA ILE A 10 3.78 4.73 -4.10
C ILE A 10 4.41 3.53 -3.39
N ARG A 11 5.30 2.77 -4.06
CA ARG A 11 6.00 1.64 -3.44
C ARG A 11 6.87 2.07 -2.26
N ALA A 12 7.63 3.15 -2.40
CA ALA A 12 8.42 3.72 -1.30
C ALA A 12 7.53 4.13 -0.12
N SER A 13 6.38 4.75 -0.40
CA SER A 13 5.41 5.10 0.64
C SER A 13 4.85 3.86 1.35
N ILE A 14 4.53 2.80 0.59
CA ILE A 14 4.07 1.52 1.14
C ILE A 14 5.15 0.90 2.04
N PHE A 15 6.39 0.83 1.57
CA PHE A 15 7.51 0.26 2.32
C PHE A 15 7.76 1.01 3.63
N ILE A 16 7.81 2.35 3.58
CA ILE A 16 8.00 3.20 4.77
C ILE A 16 6.82 3.08 5.74
N ALA A 17 5.60 3.03 5.23
CA ALA A 17 4.39 2.98 6.05
C ALA A 17 4.22 1.63 6.74
N LEU A 18 4.40 0.53 6.01
CA LEU A 18 3.98 -0.80 6.44
C LEU A 18 5.13 -1.67 7.00
N GLY A 19 6.36 -1.49 6.51
CA GLY A 19 7.46 -2.39 6.84
C GLY A 19 7.08 -3.87 6.61
N ASP A 20 7.39 -4.74 7.57
CA ASP A 20 7.15 -6.20 7.50
C ASP A 20 5.83 -6.65 8.15
N LYS A 21 4.92 -5.74 8.50
CA LYS A 21 3.65 -6.12 9.15
C LYS A 21 2.61 -6.55 8.11
N ASP A 22 1.88 -7.61 8.45
CA ASP A 22 0.79 -8.13 7.60
C ASP A 22 -0.60 -7.56 7.96
N PHE A 23 -0.70 -6.90 9.11
CA PHE A 23 -1.99 -6.47 9.65
C PHE A 23 -1.88 -5.18 10.47
N PHE A 24 -2.86 -4.29 10.31
CA PHE A 24 -2.90 -2.98 10.94
C PHE A 24 -4.26 -2.71 11.56
N THR A 25 -4.27 -2.23 12.80
CA THR A 25 -5.46 -1.54 13.33
C THR A 25 -5.64 -0.19 12.63
N ARG A 26 -6.84 0.39 12.74
CA ARG A 26 -7.12 1.73 12.21
C ARG A 26 -6.11 2.78 12.70
N SER A 27 -5.81 2.78 14.00
CA SER A 27 -4.87 3.73 14.60
C SER A 27 -3.45 3.55 14.05
N GLN A 28 -3.01 2.30 13.86
CA GLN A 28 -1.71 2.00 13.29
C GLN A 28 -1.62 2.44 11.82
N LEU A 29 -2.67 2.22 11.03
CA LEU A 29 -2.70 2.65 9.63
C LEU A 29 -2.72 4.18 9.50
N LEU A 30 -3.46 4.88 10.37
CA LEU A 30 -3.43 6.35 10.41
C LEU A 30 -2.04 6.88 10.78
N GLU A 31 -1.34 6.23 11.70
CA GLU A 31 0.03 6.58 12.05
C GLU A 31 1.00 6.32 10.88
N ALA A 32 0.84 5.18 10.20
CA ALA A 32 1.63 4.82 9.02
C ALA A 32 1.45 5.84 7.87
N LEU A 33 0.21 6.28 7.62
CA LEU A 33 -0.09 7.37 6.68
C LEU A 33 0.55 8.69 7.11
N ASN A 34 0.61 8.98 8.41
CA ASN A 34 1.27 10.19 8.90
C ASN A 34 2.79 10.15 8.67
N ARG A 35 3.44 8.99 8.85
CA ARG A 35 4.89 8.81 8.60
C ARG A 35 5.30 9.06 7.15
N THR A 36 4.39 8.81 6.21
CA THR A 36 4.61 9.04 4.77
C THR A 36 4.19 10.44 4.30
N GLY A 37 3.75 11.32 5.22
CA GLY A 37 3.23 12.64 4.87
C GLY A 37 1.82 12.62 4.26
N LEU A 38 1.17 11.46 4.16
CA LEU A 38 -0.20 11.28 3.67
C LEU A 38 -1.24 11.50 4.78
N LYS A 39 -1.03 12.51 5.62
CA LYS A 39 -1.84 12.79 6.81
C LYS A 39 -3.31 13.01 6.43
N ILE A 40 -4.23 12.30 7.11
CA ILE A 40 -5.66 12.48 6.95
C ILE A 40 -6.40 12.51 8.29
N SER A 41 -7.53 13.20 8.31
CA SER A 41 -8.43 13.16 9.47
C SER A 41 -9.14 11.82 9.57
N SER A 42 -9.56 11.46 10.78
CA SER A 42 -10.34 10.23 11.01
C SER A 42 -11.64 10.20 10.20
N SER A 43 -12.35 11.33 10.09
CA SER A 43 -13.58 11.42 9.28
C SER A 43 -13.30 11.20 7.79
N GLN A 44 -12.21 11.76 7.26
CA GLN A 44 -11.82 11.56 5.87
C GLN A 44 -11.39 10.11 5.62
N PHE A 45 -10.64 9.50 6.54
CA PHE A 45 -10.28 8.09 6.48
C PHE A 45 -11.51 7.20 6.37
N THR A 46 -12.54 7.42 7.19
CA THR A 46 -13.79 6.64 7.12
C THR A 46 -14.46 6.76 5.75
N ARG A 47 -14.59 7.99 5.22
CA ARG A 47 -15.18 8.21 3.90
C ARG A 47 -14.39 7.56 2.78
N ASP A 48 -13.07 7.55 2.90
CA ASP A 48 -12.19 6.92 1.91
C ASP A 48 -12.33 5.39 1.98
N VAL A 49 -12.38 4.78 3.17
CA VAL A 49 -12.65 3.33 3.33
C VAL A 49 -14.01 2.96 2.73
N GLU A 50 -15.06 3.74 3.01
CA GLU A 50 -16.40 3.52 2.44
C GLU A 50 -16.39 3.61 0.91
N LEU A 51 -15.69 4.62 0.36
CA LEU A 51 -15.55 4.81 -1.09
C LEU A 51 -14.83 3.63 -1.73
N LEU A 52 -13.67 3.21 -1.21
CA LEU A 52 -12.92 2.07 -1.75
C LEU A 52 -13.71 0.76 -1.65
N SER A 53 -14.51 0.59 -0.59
CA SER A 53 -15.41 -0.56 -0.42
C SER A 53 -16.53 -0.56 -1.48
N GLN A 54 -17.09 0.61 -1.81
CA GLN A 54 -18.14 0.73 -2.83
C GLN A 54 -17.60 0.56 -4.26
N CYS A 55 -16.36 0.97 -4.49
CA CYS A 55 -15.72 0.89 -5.80
C CYS A 55 -15.10 -0.49 -6.12
N ASN A 56 -15.26 -1.49 -5.26
CA ASN A 56 -14.75 -2.86 -5.45
C ASN A 56 -13.26 -2.88 -5.85
N ILE A 57 -12.43 -2.16 -5.09
CA ILE A 57 -11.00 -2.10 -5.35
C ILE A 57 -10.35 -3.47 -5.13
N LYS A 58 -9.50 -3.90 -6.08
CA LYS A 58 -8.80 -5.19 -6.04
C LYS A 58 -8.00 -5.32 -4.75
N GLY A 59 -8.16 -6.43 -4.03
CA GLY A 59 -7.42 -6.69 -2.79
C GLY A 59 -7.81 -5.79 -1.61
N PHE A 60 -8.82 -4.94 -1.74
CA PHE A 60 -9.33 -4.13 -0.63
C PHE A 60 -10.44 -4.87 0.11
N THR A 61 -10.01 -5.66 1.10
CA THR A 61 -10.88 -6.41 2.01
C THR A 61 -10.96 -5.69 3.35
N HIS A 62 -11.89 -4.75 3.47
CA HIS A 62 -12.25 -4.20 4.77
C HIS A 62 -13.02 -5.26 5.58
N PHE A 63 -12.45 -5.70 6.69
CA PHE A 63 -13.19 -6.53 7.65
C PHE A 63 -14.24 -5.67 8.35
N LYS A 64 -15.52 -5.93 8.06
CA LYS A 64 -16.61 -5.46 8.92
C LYS A 64 -16.29 -5.85 10.37
N TYR A 65 -16.53 -4.91 11.30
CA TYR A 65 -16.42 -5.08 12.75
C TYR A 65 -15.01 -4.98 13.35
N ASP A 66 -14.28 -3.90 13.04
CA ASP A 66 -13.15 -3.43 13.87
C ASP A 66 -11.93 -4.37 13.94
N LYS A 67 -11.93 -5.43 13.13
CA LYS A 67 -10.81 -6.38 13.00
C LYS A 67 -9.73 -5.85 12.06
N GLY A 68 -9.43 -4.55 12.08
CA GLY A 68 -8.31 -3.95 11.33
C GLY A 68 -8.31 -4.16 9.81
N TYR A 69 -7.13 -4.05 9.22
CA TYR A 69 -6.86 -4.07 7.78
C TYR A 69 -5.71 -5.02 7.50
N ASP A 70 -5.91 -5.92 6.54
CA ASP A 70 -4.81 -6.73 6.00
C ASP A 70 -3.84 -5.85 5.19
N ARG A 71 -2.67 -6.40 4.90
CA ARG A 71 -1.62 -5.70 4.17
C ARG A 71 -2.10 -5.14 2.84
N LYS A 72 -2.82 -5.94 2.03
CA LYS A 72 -3.33 -5.52 0.71
C LYS A 72 -4.28 -4.34 0.82
N SER A 73 -5.16 -4.33 1.83
CA SER A 73 -6.06 -3.19 2.09
C SER A 73 -5.29 -1.95 2.51
N CYS A 74 -4.21 -2.11 3.29
CA CYS A 74 -3.34 -1.01 3.68
C CYS A 74 -2.58 -0.43 2.48
N GLU A 75 -2.04 -1.30 1.62
CA GLU A 75 -1.35 -0.93 0.37
C GLU A 75 -2.28 -0.15 -0.56
N ALA A 76 -3.49 -0.66 -0.79
CA ALA A 76 -4.51 0.02 -1.58
C ALA A 76 -4.89 1.39 -0.97
N MET A 77 -5.01 1.50 0.36
CA MET A 77 -5.28 2.76 1.03
C MET A 77 -4.15 3.78 0.84
N ILE A 78 -2.89 3.36 0.98
CA ILE A 78 -1.72 4.23 0.80
C ILE A 78 -1.60 4.67 -0.67
N ALA A 79 -1.75 3.74 -1.61
CA ALA A 79 -1.75 4.04 -3.04
C ALA A 79 -2.86 5.04 -3.39
N TYR A 80 -4.08 4.80 -2.92
CA TYR A 80 -5.20 5.72 -3.10
C TYR A 80 -4.88 7.11 -2.53
N ARG A 81 -4.34 7.21 -1.31
CA ARG A 81 -4.04 8.50 -0.68
C ARG A 81 -2.93 9.26 -1.40
N SER A 82 -1.90 8.56 -1.89
CA SER A 82 -0.84 9.15 -2.70
C SER A 82 -1.39 9.72 -4.01
N LEU A 83 -2.27 8.96 -4.70
CA LEU A 83 -2.95 9.42 -5.91
C LEU A 83 -3.92 10.57 -5.64
N ALA A 84 -4.69 10.49 -4.55
CA ALA A 84 -5.66 11.52 -4.19
C ALA A 84 -4.99 12.86 -3.89
N THR A 85 -3.78 12.82 -3.33
CA THR A 85 -2.99 14.02 -3.02
C THR A 85 -2.39 14.65 -4.28
N SER A 86 -2.05 13.84 -5.28
CA SER A 86 -1.39 14.31 -6.51
C SER A 86 -2.34 14.61 -7.67
N ARG A 87 -3.49 13.92 -7.76
CA ARG A 87 -4.42 13.98 -8.90
C ARG A 87 -5.88 14.19 -8.52
N GLY A 88 -6.18 14.25 -7.22
CA GLY A 88 -7.54 14.35 -6.71
C GLY A 88 -8.25 12.99 -6.59
N ARG A 89 -9.31 12.96 -5.77
CA ARG A 89 -9.98 11.73 -5.32
C ARG A 89 -10.65 10.95 -6.46
N ALA A 90 -11.30 11.63 -7.40
CA ALA A 90 -11.99 10.98 -8.51
C ALA A 90 -11.02 10.22 -9.43
N GLN A 91 -9.90 10.86 -9.77
CA GLN A 91 -8.83 10.24 -10.57
C GLN A 91 -8.14 9.10 -9.81
N ALA A 92 -7.97 9.25 -8.49
CA ALA A 92 -7.39 8.20 -7.66
C ALA A 92 -8.22 6.91 -7.71
N VAL A 93 -9.54 7.00 -7.50
CA VAL A 93 -10.42 5.82 -7.58
C VAL A 93 -10.39 5.19 -8.96
N TYR A 94 -10.52 5.99 -10.01
CA TYR A 94 -10.58 5.50 -11.39
C TYR A 94 -9.33 4.69 -11.78
N HIS A 95 -8.18 5.07 -11.26
CA HIS A 95 -6.90 4.48 -11.63
C HIS A 95 -6.35 3.45 -10.64
N LEU A 96 -6.95 3.30 -9.47
CA LEU A 96 -6.34 2.55 -8.37
C LEU A 96 -6.11 1.08 -8.72
N ASN A 97 -7.05 0.42 -9.39
CA ASN A 97 -6.89 -0.99 -9.77
C ASN A 97 -5.70 -1.18 -10.72
N THR A 98 -5.53 -0.30 -11.72
CA THR A 98 -4.37 -0.33 -12.62
C THR A 98 -3.05 -0.15 -11.85
N ILE A 99 -3.04 0.69 -10.82
CA ILE A 99 -1.85 0.89 -9.99
C ILE A 99 -1.55 -0.36 -9.16
N ILE A 100 -2.56 -1.01 -8.61
CA ILE A 100 -2.40 -2.25 -7.84
C ILE A 100 -1.81 -3.35 -8.73
N ASP A 101 -2.30 -3.51 -9.96
CA ASP A 101 -1.76 -4.50 -10.90
C ASP A 101 -0.27 -4.23 -11.20
N LEU A 102 0.10 -2.96 -11.46
CA LEU A 102 1.49 -2.57 -11.71
C LEU A 102 2.41 -2.77 -10.50
N LEU A 103 1.88 -2.67 -9.29
CA LEU A 103 2.64 -2.96 -8.07
C LEU A 103 2.88 -4.47 -7.93
N GLU A 104 1.87 -5.31 -8.20
CA GLU A 104 1.98 -6.77 -8.14
C GLU A 104 2.95 -7.33 -9.20
N ASP A 105 2.93 -6.80 -10.42
CA ASP A 105 3.82 -7.26 -11.51
C ASP A 105 5.29 -7.01 -11.18
N ASN A 106 5.59 -5.84 -10.63
CA ASN A 106 6.95 -5.48 -10.25
C ASN A 106 7.48 -6.24 -9.02
N ASP A 107 6.62 -6.55 -8.04
CA ASP A 107 7.04 -7.35 -6.88
C ASP A 107 7.44 -8.78 -7.31
N ASN A 108 6.82 -9.30 -8.37
CA ASN A 108 7.20 -10.58 -8.98
C ASN A 108 8.52 -10.49 -9.76
N GLU A 109 8.76 -9.40 -10.50
CA GLU A 109 10.07 -9.16 -11.14
C GLU A 109 11.19 -9.01 -10.11
N GLN A 110 10.99 -8.25 -9.04
CA GLN A 110 11.99 -8.07 -7.99
C GLN A 110 12.29 -9.35 -7.23
N ARG A 111 11.30 -10.22 -6.99
CA ARG A 111 11.52 -11.56 -6.39
C ARG A 111 12.29 -12.52 -7.29
N SER A 112 12.25 -12.35 -8.61
CA SER A 112 13.02 -13.18 -9.55
C SER A 112 14.52 -12.88 -9.53
N ASP A 113 14.93 -11.69 -9.05
CA ASP A 113 16.34 -11.25 -9.04
C ASP A 113 17.07 -11.51 -7.71
N TYR A 114 16.38 -11.91 -6.64
CA TYR A 114 17.05 -12.35 -5.41
C TYR A 114 17.50 -13.81 -5.56
N THR A 115 18.63 -14.01 -6.23
CA THR A 115 19.39 -15.27 -6.08
C THR A 115 19.86 -15.35 -4.63
N THR A 116 19.41 -16.37 -3.91
CA THR A 116 19.84 -16.70 -2.55
C THR A 116 21.36 -16.75 -2.49
N ILE A 117 21.99 -15.77 -1.85
CA ILE A 117 23.40 -15.89 -1.48
C ILE A 117 23.42 -16.77 -0.23
N GLU A 118 23.68 -18.05 -0.42
CA GLU A 118 24.02 -18.96 0.69
C GLU A 118 25.36 -18.49 1.27
N CYS A 119 25.31 -17.76 2.38
CA CYS A 119 26.50 -17.48 3.17
C CYS A 119 26.94 -18.77 3.87
N GLU A 120 27.89 -19.49 3.27
CA GLU A 120 28.62 -20.54 3.98
C GLU A 120 29.36 -19.93 5.17
N ALA A 121 28.95 -20.31 6.39
CA ALA A 121 29.67 -19.95 7.59
C ALA A 121 31.02 -20.68 7.59
N THR A 122 32.09 -19.97 7.24
CA THR A 122 33.45 -20.50 7.41
C THR A 122 33.70 -20.70 8.90
N THR A 123 33.70 -21.95 9.34
CA THR A 123 34.10 -22.30 10.70
C THR A 123 35.61 -22.09 10.79
N VAL A 124 36.03 -21.09 11.57
CA VAL A 124 37.44 -20.86 11.86
C VAL A 124 37.81 -21.80 13.01
N CYS A 125 38.59 -22.84 12.72
CA CYS A 125 39.26 -23.69 13.70
C CYS A 125 40.63 -23.09 14.07
#